data_AF-A0A965XY33-F1
#
_entry.id   AF-A0A965XY33-F1
#
_cell.length_a   1.000
_cell.length_b   1.000
_cell.length_c   1.000
_cell.angle_alpha   90.00
_cell.angle_beta   90.00
_cell.angle_gamma   90.00
#
_symmetry.space_group_name_H-M   'P 1'
#
loop_
_entity.id
_entity.type
_entity.pdbx_description
1 polymer ?
#
loop_
_entity_poly.entity_id
_entity_poly.type
_entity_poly.pdbx_seq_one_letter_code
_entity_poly.pdbx_strand_id
1 'polypeptide(L)' 'MEDMKLGLVESRFADIIWQHEPLSSGELVRRCHQQLSWKKSTTYTVLKKLCDRGLFQNLDGIVTSRISKQEFDA' A
#
# COMPACT_ATOMS: atom_id res chain seq x y z
N MET A 1 -18.74 -8.34 -11.06
CA MET A 1 -17.79 -7.23 -10.88
C MET A 1 -17.15 -7.48 -9.53
N GLU A 2 -15.97 -8.10 -9.53
CA GLU A 2 -15.34 -8.59 -8.31
C GLU A 2 -15.08 -7.42 -7.37
N ASP A 3 -15.77 -7.41 -6.22
CA ASP A 3 -15.61 -6.43 -5.15
C ASP A 3 -14.13 -6.15 -4.90
N MET A 4 -13.68 -4.99 -5.37
CA MET A 4 -12.35 -4.47 -5.10
C MET A 4 -12.25 -4.00 -3.64
N LYS A 5 -12.89 -4.70 -2.69
CA LYS A 5 -12.77 -4.41 -1.27
C LYS A 5 -11.38 -4.83 -0.80
N LEU A 6 -10.56 -3.82 -0.55
CA LEU A 6 -9.42 -3.96 0.33
C LEU A 6 -9.95 -4.37 1.71
N GLY A 7 -9.35 -5.40 2.31
CA GLY A 7 -9.63 -5.69 3.72
C GLY A 7 -9.32 -4.46 4.56
N LEU A 8 -9.98 -4.30 5.72
CA LEU A 8 -9.83 -3.14 6.61
C LEU A 8 -8.35 -2.74 6.84
N VAL A 9 -7.47 -3.74 6.93
CA VAL A 9 -6.03 -3.53 7.16
C VAL A 9 -5.28 -3.17 5.86
N GLU A 10 -5.70 -3.70 4.71
CA GLU A 10 -5.16 -3.30 3.41
C GLU A 10 -5.55 -1.86 3.06
N SER A 11 -6.78 -1.44 3.41
CA SER A 11 -7.21 -0.05 3.26
C SER A 11 -6.39 0.90 4.14
N ARG A 12 -6.09 0.52 5.39
CA ARG A 12 -5.18 1.30 6.25
C ARG A 12 -3.78 1.38 5.66
N PHE A 13 -3.26 0.28 5.11
CA PHE A 13 -1.97 0.25 4.44
C PHE A 13 -1.93 1.18 3.22
N ALA A 14 -2.97 1.13 2.39
CA ALA A 14 -3.15 2.02 1.25
C ALA A 14 -3.20 3.49 1.67
N ASP A 15 -3.93 3.81 2.74
CA ASP A 15 -4.01 5.17 3.31
C ASP A 15 -2.64 5.69 3.76
N ILE A 16 -1.83 4.85 4.42
CA ILE A 16 -0.45 5.20 4.81
C ILE A 16 0.38 5.55 3.58
N ILE A 17 0.24 4.82 2.47
CA ILE A 17 0.96 5.13 1.23
C ILE A 17 0.47 6.46 0.65
N TRP A 18 -0.85 6.65 0.49
CA TRP A 18 -1.41 7.89 -0.05
C TRP A 18 -1.06 9.13 0.77
N GLN A 19 -1.01 9.03 2.11
CA GLN A 19 -0.70 10.17 2.97
C GLN A 19 0.77 10.56 3.00
N HIS A 20 1.67 9.63 2.68
CA HIS A 20 3.10 9.83 2.84
C HIS A 20 3.86 9.78 1.51
N GLU A 21 3.21 9.44 0.40
CA GLU A 21 3.88 9.28 -0.89
C GLU A 21 4.61 10.56 -1.32
N PRO A 22 5.79 10.43 -1.96
CA PRO A 22 6.53 9.20 -2.27
C PRO A 22 7.29 8.63 -1.05
N LEU A 23 7.21 7.31 -0.81
CA LEU A 23 7.94 6.61 0.27
C LEU A 23 8.83 5.50 -0.26
N SER A 24 10.00 5.32 0.33
CA SER A 24 10.80 4.13 0.07
C SER A 24 10.17 2.86 0.65
N SER A 25 10.41 1.73 0.00
CA SER A 25 9.98 0.39 0.46
C SER A 25 10.47 0.10 1.89
N GLY A 26 11.67 0.59 2.22
CA GLY A 26 12.22 0.49 3.58
C GLY A 26 11.47 1.33 4.60
N GLU A 27 11.07 2.55 4.24
CA GLU A 27 10.25 3.41 5.10
C GLU A 27 8.84 2.84 5.28
N LEU A 28 8.23 2.34 4.20
CA LEU A 28 6.92 1.69 4.24
C LEU A 28 6.90 0.52 5.23
N VAL A 29 7.91 -0.35 5.16
CA VAL A 29 8.09 -1.45 6.11
C VAL A 29 8.19 -0.93 7.54
N ARG A 30 9.00 0.11 7.80
CA ARG A 30 9.16 0.69 9.13
C ARG A 30 7.84 1.26 9.65
N ARG A 31 7.10 2.00 8.83
CA ARG A 31 5.79 2.55 9.21
C ARG A 31 4.76 1.48 9.46
N CYS A 32 4.71 0.44 8.63
CA CYS A 32 3.80 -0.69 8.85
C CYS A 32 4.18 -1.49 10.10
N HIS A 33 5.47 -1.59 10.39
CA HIS A 33 5.93 -2.21 11.63
C HIS A 33 5.52 -1.39 12.87
N GLN A 34 5.59 -0.06 12.81
CA GLN A 34 5.22 0.80 13.94
C GLN A 34 3.70 0.99 14.11
N GLN A 35 2.97 1.18 13.01
CA GLN A 35 1.53 1.49 13.05
C GLN A 35 0.65 0.23 13.03
N LEU A 36 1.06 -0.81 12.31
CA LEU A 36 0.27 -2.04 12.11
C LEU A 36 0.91 -3.26 12.78
N SER A 37 2.09 -3.11 13.42
CA SER A 37 2.88 -4.24 13.97
C SER A 37 3.15 -5.33 12.94
N TRP A 38 3.24 -4.96 11.66
CA TRP A 38 3.46 -5.91 10.57
C TRP A 38 4.91 -6.35 10.47
N LYS A 39 5.11 -7.62 10.13
CA LYS A 39 6.41 -8.14 9.74
C LYS A 39 6.75 -7.68 8.32
N LYS A 40 8.04 -7.57 8.01
CA LYS A 40 8.54 -7.29 6.64
C LYS A 40 7.83 -8.11 5.57
N SER A 41 7.72 -9.42 5.79
CA SER A 41 7.07 -10.34 4.84
C SER A 41 5.60 -10.00 4.60
N THR A 42 4.85 -9.60 5.62
CA THR A 42 3.45 -9.19 5.50
C THR A 42 3.33 -7.92 4.68
N THR A 43 4.16 -6.90 4.97
CA THR A 43 4.20 -5.63 4.21
C THR A 43 4.46 -5.89 2.73
N TYR A 44 5.48 -6.69 2.39
CA TYR A 44 5.80 -6.99 0.98
C TYR A 44 4.72 -7.82 0.29
N THR A 45 4.12 -8.78 0.99
CA THR A 45 3.02 -9.58 0.43
C THR A 45 1.82 -8.71 0.06
N VAL A 46 1.42 -7.81 0.97
CA VAL A 46 0.31 -6.87 0.73
C VAL A 46 0.68 -5.87 -0.34
N LEU A 47 1.85 -5.23 -0.25
CA LEU A 47 2.33 -4.29 -1.28
C LEU A 47 2.30 -4.92 -2.67
N LYS A 48 2.76 -6.17 -2.81
CA LYS A 48 2.76 -6.88 -4.08
C LYS A 48 1.34 -7.13 -4.59
N LYS A 49 0.39 -7.52 -3.73
CA LYS A 49 -1.03 -7.66 -4.12
C LYS A 49 -1.62 -6.33 -4.61
N LEU A 50 -1.31 -5.22 -3.94
CA LEU A 50 -1.85 -3.92 -4.34
C LEU A 50 -1.20 -3.38 -5.61
N CYS A 51 0.08 -3.69 -5.82
CA CYS A 51 0.79 -3.42 -7.07
C CYS A 51 0.20 -4.23 -8.23
N ASP A 52 -0.10 -5.51 -7.99
CA ASP A 52 -0.73 -6.41 -8.97
C ASP A 52 -2.14 -5.95 -9.35
N ARG A 53 -2.90 -5.44 -8.37
CA ARG A 53 -4.18 -4.76 -8.58
C ARG A 53 -4.06 -3.41 -9.32
N GLY A 54 -2.85 -2.92 -9.57
CA GLY A 54 -2.61 -1.64 -10.24
C GLY A 54 -2.89 -0.41 -9.38
N LEU A 55 -2.95 -0.56 -8.05
CA LEU A 55 -3.23 0.54 -7.11
C LEU A 55 -1.98 1.36 -6.80
N PHE A 56 -0.86 0.67 -6.58
CA PHE A 56 0.43 1.27 -6.29
C PHE A 56 1.46 0.80 -7.30
N GLN A 57 2.56 1.53 -7.39
CA GLN A 57 3.73 1.12 -8.14
C GLN A 57 4.98 1.28 -7.28
N ASN A 58 5.96 0.42 -7.53
CA ASN A 58 7.29 0.56 -6.96
C ASN A 58 8.27 0.88 -8.09
N LEU A 59 8.81 2.10 -8.08
CA LEU A 59 9.83 2.58 -9.00
C LEU A 59 11.14 2.75 -8.23
N ASP A 60 12.16 1.97 -8.57
CA ASP A 60 13.51 2.09 -7.97
C ASP A 60 13.52 2.01 -6.43
N GLY A 61 12.60 1.23 -5.86
CA GLY A 61 12.45 1.12 -4.40
C GLY A 61 11.63 2.24 -3.77
N ILE A 62 11.11 3.20 -4.54
CA ILE A 62 10.12 4.22 -4.14
C ILE A 62 8.72 3.71 -4.49
N VAL A 63 7.87 3.59 -3.49
CA VAL A 63 6.44 3.29 -3.61
C VAL A 63 5.68 4.60 -3.81
N THR A 64 4.90 4.66 -4.90
CA THR A 64 3.96 5.76 -5.19
C THR A 64 2.59 5.19 -5.48
N SER A 65 1.54 5.98 -5.29
CA SER A 65 0.21 5.59 -5.76
C SER A 65 0.13 5.72 -7.27
N ARG A 66 -0.57 4.77 -7.89
CA ARG A 66 -0.89 4.81 -9.32
C ARG A 66 -2.30 5.36 -9.53
N ILE A 67 -3.19 5.11 -8.58
CA ILE A 67 -4.53 5.71 -8.52
C ILE A 67 -4.73 6.38 -7.16
N SER A 68 -5.46 7.49 -7.14
CA SER A 68 -5.81 8.20 -5.91
C SER A 68 -6.85 7.41 -5.09
N LYS A 69 -6.91 7.64 -3.77
CA LYS A 69 -7.95 7.07 -2.90
C LYS A 69 -9.37 7.28 -3.45
N GLN A 70 -9.61 8.42 -4.06
CA GLN A 70 -10.90 8.78 -4.65
C GLN A 70 -11.23 7.92 -5.88
N GLU A 71 -10.24 7.56 -6.71
CA GLU A 71 -10.41 6.65 -7.85
C GLU A 71 -10.60 5.19 -7.40
N PHE A 72 -10.10 4.84 -6.22
CA PHE A 72 -10.29 3.52 -5.65
C PHE A 72 -11.68 3.31 -5.04
N ASP A 73 -12.29 4.38 -4.49
CA ASP A 73 -13.61 4.36 -3.86
C ASP A 73 -14.76 4.70 -4.84
N ALA A 74 -14.42 5.09 -6.07
CA ALA A 74 -15.35 5.42 -7.16
C ALA A 74 -15.85 4.18 -7.91
#